data_AF-A0A3M2J673-F1
#
_entry.id   AF-A0A3M2J673-F1
#
_cell.length_a   1.000
_cell.length_b   1.000
_cell.length_c   1.000
_cell.angle_alpha   90.00
_cell.angle_beta   90.00
_cell.angle_gamma   90.00
#
_symmetry.space_group_name_H-M   'P 1'
#
loop_
_entity.id
_entity.type
_entity.pdbx_description
1 polymer ?
#
loop_
_entity_poly.entity_id
_entity_poly.type
_entity_poly.pdbx_seq_one_letter_code
_entity_poly.pdbx_strand_id
1 'polypeptide(L)' 'MKKRGTILVVDDEPAILTVMQANLKREGYRVFTSESASPA' A
#
# COMPACT_ATOMS: atom_id res chain seq x y z
N MET A 1 -1.87 10.05 -19.77
CA MET A 1 -1.54 10.00 -18.33
C MET A 1 -0.57 8.85 -18.08
N LYS A 2 0.57 9.09 -17.41
CA LYS A 2 1.51 8.01 -17.05
C LYS A 2 0.84 7.11 -15.99
N LYS A 3 0.79 5.80 -16.22
CA LYS A 3 0.32 4.85 -15.18
C LYS A 3 1.29 4.90 -14.00
N ARG A 4 0.76 5.09 -12.79
CA ARG A 4 1.59 5.02 -11.57
C ARG A 4 2.00 3.58 -11.28
N GLY A 5 3.08 3.42 -10.53
CA GLY A 5 3.65 2.12 -10.15
C GLY A 5 2.76 1.32 -9.20
N THR A 6 3.24 0.12 -8.88
CA THR A 6 2.67 -0.74 -7.83
C THR A 6 3.47 -0.57 -6.55
N ILE A 7 2.81 -0.47 -5.41
CA ILE A 7 3.41 -0.32 -4.08
C ILE A 7 2.89 -1.43 -3.16
N LEU A 8 3.77 -2.01 -2.34
CA LEU A 8 3.43 -2.84 -1.18
C LEU A 8 3.78 -2.04 0.08
N VAL A 9 2.79 -1.83 0.95
CA VAL A 9 3.00 -1.24 2.28
C VAL A 9 3.03 -2.39 3.28
N VAL A 10 4.09 -2.45 4.11
CA VAL A 10 4.23 -3.43 5.17
C VAL A 10 4.34 -2.69 6.50
N ASP A 11 3.40 -2.96 7.38
CA ASP A 11 3.30 -2.33 8.70
C ASP A 11 2.43 -3.23 9.58
N ASP A 12 2.82 -3.46 10.83
CA ASP A 12 2.13 -4.35 11.76
C ASP A 12 0.88 -3.71 12.39
N GLU A 13 0.65 -2.42 12.17
CA GLU A 13 -0.55 -1.71 12.61
C GLU A 13 -1.61 -1.62 11.49
N PRO A 14 -2.76 -2.32 11.60
CA PRO A 14 -3.81 -2.29 10.56
C PRO A 14 -4.38 -0.89 10.28
N ALA A 15 -4.35 0.00 11.28
CA ALA A 15 -4.78 1.38 11.14
C ALA A 15 -3.88 2.16 10.17
N ILE A 16 -2.56 1.96 10.26
CA ILE A 16 -1.58 2.60 9.36
C ILE A 16 -1.78 2.09 7.94
N LEU A 17 -1.90 0.76 7.76
CA LEU A 17 -2.16 0.15 6.45
C LEU A 17 -3.40 0.75 5.77
N THR A 18 -4.48 0.94 6.54
CA THR A 18 -5.74 1.51 6.04
C THR A 18 -5.56 2.94 5.53
N VAL A 19 -4.90 3.79 6.32
CA VAL A 19 -4.66 5.20 5.96
C VAL A 19 -3.74 5.31 4.75
N MET A 20 -2.64 4.55 4.74
CA MET A 20 -1.67 4.55 3.65
C MET A 20 -2.29 4.05 2.35
N GLN A 21 -3.07 2.96 2.41
CA GLN A 21 -3.72 2.42 1.22
C GLN A 21 -4.72 3.42 0.61
N ALA A 22 -5.53 4.09 1.43
CA ALA A 22 -6.49 5.08 0.97
C ALA A 22 -5.80 6.28 0.29
N ASN A 23 -4.75 6.83 0.90
CA ASN A 23 -4.02 7.97 0.37
C ASN A 23 -3.31 7.64 -0.95
N LEU A 24 -2.56 6.54 -0.99
CA LEU A 24 -1.80 6.15 -2.19
C LEU A 24 -2.71 5.72 -3.36
N LYS A 25 -3.85 5.06 -3.08
CA LYS A 25 -4.86 4.79 -4.11
C LYS A 25 -5.44 6.09 -4.69
N ARG A 26 -5.73 7.09 -3.85
CA ARG A 26 -6.21 8.41 -4.29
C ARG A 26 -5.20 9.14 -5.17
N GLU A 27 -3.91 8.94 -4.94
CA GLU A 27 -2.85 9.46 -5.81
C GLU A 27 -2.70 8.70 -7.13
N GLY A 28 -3.36 7.55 -7.28
CA GLY A 28 -3.42 6.76 -8.50
C GLY A 28 -2.50 5.53 -8.53
N TYR A 29 -1.88 5.16 -7.42
CA TYR A 29 -1.07 3.94 -7.33
C TYR A 29 -1.94 2.69 -7.19
N ARG A 30 -1.42 1.54 -7.64
CA ARG A 30 -1.94 0.22 -7.26
C ARG A 30 -1.25 -0.20 -5.96
N VAL A 31 -2.02 -0.43 -4.90
CA VAL A 31 -1.47 -0.60 -3.54
C VAL A 31 -1.90 -1.93 -2.95
N PHE A 32 -0.91 -2.70 -2.47
CA PHE A 32 -1.06 -3.90 -1.65
C PHE A 32 -0.61 -3.59 -0.21
N THR A 33 -1.14 -4.35 0.74
CA THR A 33 -0.82 -4.21 2.17
C THR A 33 -0.48 -5.58 2.75
N SER A 34 0.42 -5.62 3.72
CA SER A 34 0.71 -6.81 4.52
C SER A 34 1.00 -6.39 5.96
N GLU A 35 0.49 -7.14 6.93
CA GLU A 35 0.78 -6.95 8.36
C GLU A 35 2.14 -7.55 8.76
N SER A 36 2.81 -8.24 7.86
CA SER A 36 4.10 -8.86 8.10
C SER A 36 4.94 -8.95 6.82
N ALA A 37 6.26 -8.98 6.98
CA ALA A 37 7.17 -9.31 5.89
C ALA A 37 7.12 -10.84 5.68
N SER A 38 6.42 -11.29 4.64
CA SER A 38 6.59 -12.66 4.15
C SER A 38 7.75 -12.66 3.14
N PRO A 39 8.69 -13.63 3.21
CA PRO A 39 9.55 -13.88 2.08
C PRO A 39 8.67 -14.39 0.94
N ALA A 40 8.72 -13.69 -0.20
CA ALA A 40 8.10 -14.15 -1.44
C ALA A 40 8.73 -15.48 -1.90
#